data_AF-A0A920GDE8-F1
#
_entry.id   AF-A0A920GDE8-F1
#
_cell.length_a   1.000
_cell.length_b   1.000
_cell.length_c   1.000
_cell.angle_alpha   90.00
_cell.angle_beta   90.00
_cell.angle_gamma   90.00
#
_symmetry.space_group_name_H-M   'P 1'
#
loop_
_entity.id
_entity.type
_entity.pdbx_description
1 polymer ?
#
loop_
_entity_poly.entity_id
_entity_poly.type
_entity_poly.pdbx_seq_one_letter_code
_entity_poly.pdbx_strand_id
1 'polypeptide(L)'
;MTVRENDELQQAKTFVLNWQQSIDSATEDGLPAGFSEYMADNYLWRGMHPFHEQTGSDSVIDVFYRPFRRAFSAVQRRQDIFFAGRNQIDDFNSVWVASMGHFMGLFDQPFIGIPPHQKSS
;
A
#
# COMPACT_ATOMS: atom_id res chain seq x y z
N MET A 1 15.28 -14.65 -19.47
CA MET A 1 13.91 -14.63 -18.92
C MET A 1 13.06 -15.60 -19.72
N THR A 2 12.47 -16.60 -19.08
CA THR A 2 11.59 -17.57 -19.78
C THR A 2 10.16 -17.02 -19.88
N VAL A 3 9.32 -17.54 -20.79
CA VAL A 3 7.91 -17.12 -20.91
C VAL A 3 7.17 -17.28 -19.57
N ARG A 4 7.36 -18.43 -18.90
CA ARG A 4 6.75 -18.74 -17.61
C ARG A 4 7.16 -17.75 -16.50
N GLU A 5 8.42 -17.32 -16.50
CA GLU A 5 8.93 -16.33 -15.56
C GLU A 5 8.33 -14.95 -15.82
N ASN A 6 8.19 -14.55 -17.10
CA ASN A 6 7.52 -13.31 -17.45
C ASN A 6 6.06 -13.30 -16.95
N ASP A 7 5.35 -14.42 -17.14
CA ASP A 7 3.95 -14.55 -16.74
C ASP A 7 3.78 -14.43 -15.21
N GLU A 8 4.67 -15.04 -14.42
CA GLU A 8 4.69 -14.93 -12.95
C GLU A 8 4.90 -13.48 -12.50
N LEU A 9 5.85 -12.76 -13.11
CA LEU A 9 6.10 -11.35 -12.78
C LEU A 9 4.91 -10.45 -13.15
N GLN A 10 4.21 -10.72 -14.25
CA GLN A 10 3.00 -9.98 -14.61
C GLN A 10 1.84 -10.29 -13.65
N GLN A 11 1.67 -11.55 -13.25
CA GLN A 11 0.66 -11.93 -12.25
C GLN A 11 0.90 -11.24 -10.91
N ALA A 12 2.15 -11.21 -10.43
CA ALA A 12 2.50 -10.51 -9.19
C ALA A 12 2.21 -9.00 -9.28
N LYS A 13 2.51 -8.38 -10.43
CA LYS A 13 2.16 -6.96 -10.70
C LYS A 13 0.64 -6.74 -10.66
N THR A 14 -0.12 -7.56 -11.37
CA THR A 14 -1.59 -7.48 -11.39
C THR A 14 -2.18 -7.64 -9.99
N PHE A 15 -1.64 -8.58 -9.19
CA PHE A 15 -2.08 -8.77 -7.81
C PHE A 15 -1.92 -7.50 -6.96
N VAL A 16 -0.76 -6.85 -7.03
CA VAL A 16 -0.51 -5.60 -6.29
C VAL A 16 -1.34 -4.44 -6.81
N LEU A 17 -1.55 -4.32 -8.13
CA LEU A 17 -2.42 -3.28 -8.70
C LEU A 17 -3.88 -3.45 -8.27
N ASN A 18 -4.38 -4.69 -8.25
CA ASN A 18 -5.74 -5.00 -7.81
C ASN A 18 -5.91 -4.68 -6.33
N TRP A 19 -4.92 -5.05 -5.49
CA TRP A 19 -4.90 -4.66 -4.08
C TRP A 19 -4.91 -3.14 -3.90
N GLN A 20 -4.02 -2.41 -4.59
CA GLN A 20 -3.98 -0.95 -4.53
C GLN A 20 -5.32 -0.34 -4.95
N GLN A 21 -5.94 -0.82 -6.04
CA GLN A 21 -7.25 -0.35 -6.49
C GLN A 21 -8.36 -0.65 -5.46
N SER A 22 -8.34 -1.84 -4.85
CA SER A 22 -9.29 -2.24 -3.81
C SER A 22 -9.22 -1.29 -2.61
N ILE A 23 -8.02 -0.99 -2.12
CA ILE A 23 -7.81 -0.07 -1.00
C ILE A 23 -8.08 1.38 -1.39
N ASP A 24 -7.68 1.81 -2.59
CA ASP A 24 -7.82 3.18 -3.05
C ASP A 24 -9.30 3.54 -3.28
N SER A 25 -10.15 2.58 -3.65
CA SER A 25 -11.60 2.76 -3.84
C SER A 25 -12.46 2.46 -2.60
N ALA A 26 -11.91 1.80 -1.58
CA ALA A 26 -12.62 1.47 -0.35
C ALA A 26 -12.99 2.72 0.47
N THR A 27 -14.17 2.68 1.08
CA THR A 27 -14.50 3.56 2.21
C THR A 27 -13.72 3.11 3.45
N GLU A 28 -13.71 3.94 4.49
CA GLU A 28 -13.02 3.60 5.74
C GLU A 28 -13.47 2.25 6.33
N ASP A 29 -14.78 1.99 6.31
CA ASP A 29 -15.36 0.74 6.80
C ASP A 29 -15.13 -0.44 5.84
N GLY A 30 -14.82 -0.17 4.57
CA GLY A 30 -14.50 -1.17 3.57
C GLY A 30 -13.04 -1.63 3.58
N LEU A 31 -12.15 -0.95 4.32
CA LEU A 31 -10.72 -1.28 4.36
C LEU A 31 -10.45 -2.74 4.77
N PRO A 32 -11.06 -3.31 5.83
CA PRO A 32 -10.78 -4.69 6.22
C PRO A 32 -11.08 -5.70 5.11
N ALA A 33 -12.21 -5.51 4.40
CA ALA A 33 -12.57 -6.37 3.27
C ALA A 33 -11.53 -6.24 2.14
N GLY A 34 -11.12 -5.01 1.81
CA GLY A 34 -10.13 -4.76 0.77
C GLY A 34 -8.73 -5.32 1.06
N PHE A 35 -8.38 -5.52 2.34
CA PHE A 35 -7.13 -6.18 2.74
C PHE A 35 -7.24 -7.71 2.76
N SER A 36 -8.38 -8.26 3.21
CA SER A 36 -8.56 -9.70 3.47
C SER A 36 -8.31 -10.60 2.26
N GLU A 37 -8.53 -10.11 1.04
CA GLU A 37 -8.29 -10.85 -0.20
C GLU A 37 -6.80 -10.92 -0.58
N TYR A 38 -5.98 -9.98 -0.10
CA TYR A 38 -4.62 -9.76 -0.61
C TYR A 38 -3.50 -9.97 0.41
N MET A 39 -3.85 -10.12 1.70
CA MET A 39 -2.86 -10.31 2.77
C MET A 39 -2.91 -11.72 3.34
N ALA A 40 -1.73 -12.28 3.61
CA ALA A 40 -1.60 -13.50 4.38
C ALA A 40 -1.84 -13.25 5.87
N ASP A 41 -2.23 -14.27 6.63
CA ASP A 41 -2.45 -14.19 8.09
C ASP A 41 -1.20 -13.71 8.85
N ASN A 42 -0.01 -14.00 8.31
CA ASN A 42 1.29 -13.58 8.86
C ASN A 42 1.84 -12.30 8.20
N TYR A 43 0.97 -11.45 7.66
CA TYR A 43 1.37 -10.19 7.04
C TYR A 43 2.17 -9.32 8.01
N LEU A 44 3.38 -8.97 7.59
CA LEU A 44 4.28 -8.07 8.30
C LEU A 44 4.48 -6.80 7.49
N TRP A 45 4.08 -5.68 8.05
CA TRP A 45 4.31 -4.36 7.47
C TRP A 45 5.40 -3.63 8.25
N ARG A 46 6.36 -3.05 7.51
CA ARG A 46 7.49 -2.31 8.08
C ARG A 46 7.33 -0.83 7.75
N GLY A 47 6.70 -0.09 8.66
CA GLY A 47 6.55 1.35 8.58
C GLY A 47 7.76 2.10 9.11
N MET A 48 7.90 3.34 8.65
CA MET A 48 8.79 4.32 9.28
C MET A 48 8.13 4.85 10.57
N HIS A 49 8.91 5.47 11.47
CA HIS A 49 8.37 6.22 12.60
C HIS A 49 7.24 7.18 12.14
N PRO A 50 6.11 7.29 12.86
CA PRO A 50 5.83 6.69 14.17
C PRO A 50 5.20 5.28 14.12
N PHE A 51 5.06 4.69 12.93
CA PHE A 51 4.26 3.48 12.76
C PHE A 51 5.04 2.19 13.03
N HIS A 52 6.36 2.16 12.80
CA HIS A 52 7.21 0.99 13.08
C HIS A 52 6.68 -0.31 12.43
N GLU A 53 7.02 -1.47 12.98
CA GLU A 53 6.54 -2.76 12.49
C GLU A 53 5.12 -3.05 12.99
N GLN A 54 4.29 -3.58 12.09
CA GLN A 54 2.89 -3.92 12.34
C GLN A 54 2.63 -5.33 11.84
N THR A 55 1.88 -6.13 12.60
CA THR A 55 1.52 -7.50 12.23
C THR A 55 0.02 -7.57 11.99
N GLY A 56 -0.37 -8.16 10.86
CA GLY A 56 -1.77 -8.28 10.45
C GLY A 56 -2.32 -7.00 9.80
N SER A 57 -3.29 -7.19 8.91
CA SER A 57 -3.92 -6.09 8.16
C SER A 57 -4.64 -5.09 9.07
N ASP A 58 -5.33 -5.58 10.10
CA ASP A 58 -6.10 -4.72 11.01
C ASP A 58 -5.22 -3.69 11.72
N SER A 59 -4.03 -4.11 12.18
CA SER A 59 -3.07 -3.21 12.82
C SER A 59 -2.63 -2.10 11.85
N VAL A 60 -2.33 -2.44 10.60
CA VAL A 60 -1.94 -1.46 9.56
C VAL A 60 -3.09 -0.52 9.19
N ILE A 61 -4.31 -1.05 9.13
CA ILE A 61 -5.52 -0.27 8.85
C ILE A 61 -5.72 0.78 9.93
N ASP A 62 -5.66 0.39 11.20
CA ASP A 62 -5.96 1.26 12.33
C ASP A 62 -4.86 2.30 12.58
N VAL A 63 -3.59 1.94 12.43
CA VAL A 63 -2.48 2.87 12.71
C VAL A 63 -2.16 3.81 11.54
N PHE A 64 -2.41 3.40 10.29
CA PHE A 64 -2.03 4.18 9.10
C PHE A 64 -3.23 4.57 8.25
N TYR A 65 -3.98 3.60 7.71
CA TYR A 65 -4.97 3.90 6.66
C TYR A 65 -6.17 4.70 7.17
N ARG A 66 -6.76 4.37 8.32
CA ARG A 66 -7.88 5.15 8.87
C ARG A 66 -7.45 6.58 9.22
N PRO A 67 -6.37 6.82 9.98
CA PRO A 67 -5.91 8.18 10.24
C PRO A 67 -5.58 8.95 8.96
N PHE A 68 -4.94 8.30 7.97
CA PHE A 68 -4.60 8.90 6.70
C PHE A 68 -5.84 9.32 5.89
N ARG A 69 -6.85 8.46 5.77
CA ARG A 69 -8.11 8.75 5.05
C ARG A 69 -8.96 9.83 5.72
N ARG A 70 -8.84 9.99 7.04
CA ARG A 70 -9.50 11.08 7.78
C ARG A 70 -8.76 12.40 7.63
N ALA A 71 -7.43 12.36 7.55
CA ALA A 71 -6.58 13.52 7.35
C ALA A 71 -6.62 14.09 5.94
N PHE A 72 -6.70 13.21 4.93
CA PHE A 72 -6.66 13.59 3.53
C PHE A 72 -7.95 13.20 2.80
N SER A 73 -8.67 14.18 2.25
CA SER A 73 -9.81 13.92 1.36
C SER A 73 -9.40 13.93 -0.12
N ALA A 74 -10.27 13.38 -0.97
CA ALA A 74 -10.05 13.27 -2.42
C ALA A 74 -8.69 12.62 -2.79
N VAL A 75 -8.25 11.64 -2.02
CA VAL A 75 -6.95 10.99 -2.19
C VAL A 75 -6.84 10.30 -3.55
N GLN A 76 -5.77 10.59 -4.28
CA GLN A 76 -5.37 9.94 -5.51
C GLN A 76 -3.95 9.40 -5.38
N ARG A 77 -3.73 8.16 -5.83
CA ARG A 77 -2.39 7.59 -5.96
C ARG A 77 -1.83 7.88 -7.35
N ARG A 78 -0.69 8.56 -7.39
CA ARG A 78 0.12 8.72 -8.60
C ARG A 78 1.34 7.83 -8.48
N GLN A 79 1.36 6.74 -9.24
CA GLN A 79 2.47 5.80 -9.28
C GLN A 79 3.49 6.25 -10.34
N ASP A 80 4.71 6.58 -9.91
CA ASP A 80 5.78 7.07 -10.79
C ASP A 80 6.72 5.93 -11.22
N ILE A 81 6.94 4.93 -10.34
CA ILE A 81 7.75 3.73 -10.64
C ILE A 81 6.97 2.48 -10.23
N PHE A 82 6.96 1.49 -11.12
CA PHE A 82 6.38 0.18 -10.85
C PHE A 82 7.09 -0.95 -11.58
N PHE A 83 7.65 -1.89 -10.82
CA PHE A 83 8.32 -3.05 -11.38
C PHE A 83 8.18 -4.27 -10.47
N ALA A 84 8.48 -5.44 -11.04
CA ALA A 84 8.58 -6.69 -10.31
C ALA A 84 9.84 -7.40 -10.74
N GLY A 85 10.41 -8.18 -9.83
CA GLY A 85 11.63 -8.94 -10.10
C GLY A 85 11.79 -10.05 -9.08
N ARG A 86 12.64 -11.02 -9.42
CA ARG A 86 13.01 -12.07 -8.48
C ARG A 86 14.00 -11.53 -7.47
N ASN A 87 13.82 -11.89 -6.20
CA ASN A 87 14.67 -11.44 -5.12
C ASN A 87 16.01 -12.19 -5.15
N GLN A 88 17.10 -11.50 -5.48
CA GLN A 88 18.42 -12.15 -5.50
C GLN A 88 18.87 -12.63 -4.11
N ILE A 89 18.40 -11.98 -3.04
CA ILE A 89 18.84 -12.28 -1.66
C ILE A 89 18.41 -13.69 -1.21
N ASP A 90 17.33 -14.23 -1.78
CA ASP A 90 16.85 -15.58 -1.48
C ASP A 90 17.10 -16.57 -2.61
N ASP A 91 18.20 -16.39 -3.36
CA ASP A 91 18.54 -17.21 -4.52
C ASP A 91 17.46 -17.19 -5.61
N PHE A 92 16.79 -16.04 -5.79
CA PHE A 92 15.71 -15.84 -6.74
C PHE A 92 14.51 -16.77 -6.48
N ASN A 93 14.23 -17.13 -5.23
CA ASN A 93 13.09 -17.98 -4.89
C ASN A 93 11.79 -17.20 -4.66
N SER A 94 11.86 -15.89 -4.38
CA SER A 94 10.66 -15.05 -4.28
C SER A 94 10.56 -14.00 -5.38
N VAL A 95 9.33 -13.52 -5.59
CA VAL A 95 9.02 -12.39 -6.47
C VAL A 95 8.67 -11.20 -5.60
N TRP A 96 9.33 -10.07 -5.85
CA TRP A 96 9.05 -8.80 -5.21
C TRP A 96 8.43 -7.84 -6.21
N VAL A 97 7.46 -7.07 -5.74
CA VAL A 97 6.86 -5.97 -6.48
C VAL A 97 7.19 -4.68 -5.76
N ALA A 98 7.72 -3.69 -6.48
CA ALA A 98 8.03 -2.38 -5.95
C ALA A 98 7.15 -1.32 -6.63
N SER A 99 6.52 -0.49 -5.81
CA SER A 99 5.73 0.66 -6.21
C SER A 99 6.24 1.89 -5.49
N MET A 100 6.48 2.97 -6.22
CA MET A 100 6.89 4.26 -5.66
C MET A 100 6.11 5.38 -6.35
N GLY A 101 5.73 6.39 -5.58
CA GLY A 101 5.08 7.58 -6.10
C GLY A 101 4.50 8.41 -4.97
N HIS A 102 3.40 9.10 -5.26
CA HIS A 102 2.80 10.10 -4.39
C HIS A 102 1.33 9.78 -4.11
N PHE A 103 0.88 10.08 -2.90
CA PHE A 103 -0.53 10.29 -2.62
C PHE A 103 -0.80 11.79 -2.67
N MET A 104 -1.79 12.19 -3.45
CA MET A 104 -2.25 13.58 -3.56
C MET A 104 -3.64 13.68 -2.94
N GLY A 105 -3.89 14.72 -2.16
CA GLY A 105 -5.18 14.92 -1.51
C GLY A 105 -5.25 16.26 -0.79
N LEU A 106 -6.43 16.61 -0.31
CA LEU A 106 -6.64 17.83 0.48
C LEU A 106 -6.37 17.52 1.95
N PHE A 107 -5.44 18.24 2.57
CA PHE A 107 -5.07 18.03 3.97
C PHE A 107 -6.04 18.78 4.91
N ASP A 108 -7.11 18.10 5.29
CA ASP A 108 -8.26 18.70 5.98
C ASP A 108 -8.22 18.52 7.51
N GLN A 109 -7.54 17.49 8.02
CA GLN A 109 -7.43 17.19 9.45
C GLN A 109 -5.99 16.84 9.86
N PRO A 110 -5.58 17.05 11.12
CA PRO A 110 -4.23 16.74 11.56
C PRO A 110 -3.83 15.29 11.28
N PHE A 111 -2.56 15.08 10.92
CA PHE A 111 -1.99 13.75 10.70
C PHE A 111 -0.64 13.66 11.40
N ILE A 112 -0.41 12.59 12.18
CA ILE A 112 0.87 12.32 12.87
C ILE A 112 1.48 13.51 13.62
N GLY A 113 0.66 14.36 14.23
CA GLY A 113 1.10 15.56 14.97
C GLY A 113 1.34 16.80 14.10
N ILE A 114 1.07 16.74 12.80
CA ILE A 114 1.12 17.87 11.87
C ILE A 114 -0.29 18.48 11.78
N PRO A 115 -0.48 19.77 12.09
CA PRO A 115 -1.79 20.43 11.95
C PRO A 115 -2.15 20.67 10.48
N PRO A 116 -3.45 20.71 10.12
CA PRO A 116 -3.87 20.93 8.74
C PRO A 116 -3.53 22.34 8.31
N HIS A 117 -2.91 22.47 7.14
CA HIS A 117 -2.82 23.71 6.41
C HIS A 117 -3.63 23.48 5.13
N GLN A 118 -4.66 24.29 4.88
CA GLN A 118 -5.60 24.16 3.74
C GLN A 118 -4.92 24.44 2.38
N LYS A 119 -3.82 23.75 2.07
CA LYS A 119 -3.06 23.82 0.84
C LYS A 119 -2.98 22.42 0.24
N SER A 120 -3.29 22.28 -1.04
CA SER A 120 -3.02 21.06 -1.79
C SER A 120 -1.51 20.83 -1.82
N SER A 121 -1.07 19.65 -1.39
CA SER A 121 0.29 19.14 -1.65
C SER A 121 0.28 18.27 -2.90
#